data_AF-A0A5R9ML82-F1
#
_entry.id   AF-A0A5R9ML82-F1
#
_cell.length_a   1.000
_cell.length_b   1.000
_cell.length_c   1.000
_cell.angle_alpha   90.00
_cell.angle_beta   90.00
_cell.angle_gamma   90.00
#
_symmetry.space_group_name_H-M   'P 1'
#
loop_
_entity.id
_entity.type
_entity.pdbx_description
1 polymer ?
#
loop_
_entity_poly.entity_id
_entity_poly.type
_entity_poly.pdbx_seq_one_letter_code
_entity_poly.pdbx_strand_id
1 'polypeptide(L)'
;EGIDTVRTNLSAHTLAANVENLTYIGTAAFTGAGNLLDNVITGGVAADKLIGAAGNDTLIGGAGSDTMLGGIGDDIYVVDIATDVVIENANEGTDTVRTALASYMLGNNV
;
A
#
# COMPACT_ATOMS: atom_id res chain seq x y z
N GLU A 1 17.90 11.53 -9.94
CA GLU A 1 16.95 11.23 -11.04
C GLU A 1 15.59 11.84 -10.69
N GLY A 2 14.59 11.74 -11.56
CA GLY A 2 13.24 12.25 -11.29
C GLY A 2 12.42 11.29 -10.43
N ILE A 3 11.22 11.71 -10.04
CA ILE A 3 10.19 10.84 -9.45
C ILE A 3 9.08 10.71 -10.49
N ASP A 4 8.80 9.49 -10.94
CA ASP A 4 7.79 9.20 -11.93
C ASP A 4 6.48 8.73 -11.26
N THR A 5 5.35 9.04 -11.90
CA THR A 5 4.02 8.75 -11.33
C THR A 5 3.07 8.18 -12.36
N VAL A 6 2.46 7.04 -12.03
CA VAL A 6 1.33 6.47 -12.76
C VAL A 6 0.02 6.80 -12.05
N ARG A 7 -0.93 7.37 -12.78
CA ARG A 7 -2.33 7.50 -12.36
C ARG A 7 -3.20 6.57 -13.19
N THR A 8 -3.97 5.70 -12.54
CA THR A 8 -4.77 4.67 -13.22
C THR A 8 -6.19 4.58 -12.68
N ASN A 9 -7.13 4.23 -13.55
CA ASN A 9 -8.49 3.83 -13.17
C ASN A 9 -8.80 2.37 -13.55
N LEU A 10 -7.77 1.61 -13.97
CA LEU A 10 -7.87 0.18 -14.21
C LEU A 10 -8.11 -0.54 -12.89
N SER A 11 -8.79 -1.69 -12.91
CA SER A 11 -9.01 -2.50 -11.71
C SER A 11 -7.72 -3.10 -11.15
N ALA A 12 -6.64 -3.14 -11.92
CA ALA A 12 -5.33 -3.58 -11.45
C ALA A 12 -4.19 -2.90 -12.22
N HIS A 13 -3.06 -2.66 -11.55
CA HIS A 13 -1.84 -2.17 -12.16
C HIS A 13 -0.60 -2.55 -11.34
N THR A 14 0.50 -2.87 -12.03
CA THR A 14 1.82 -3.09 -11.43
C THR A 14 2.79 -2.10 -12.03
N LEU A 15 3.56 -1.38 -11.19
CA LEU A 15 4.55 -0.42 -11.66
C LEU A 15 5.64 -1.11 -12.47
N ALA A 16 6.05 -0.47 -13.58
CA ALA A 16 7.26 -0.85 -14.29
C ALA A 16 8.50 -0.46 -13.47
N ALA A 17 9.67 -0.98 -13.84
CA ALA A 17 10.93 -0.54 -13.25
C ALA A 17 11.14 0.98 -13.43
N ASN A 18 11.80 1.61 -12.46
CA ASN A 18 12.08 3.07 -12.44
C ASN A 18 10.82 3.94 -12.38
N VAL A 19 9.76 3.44 -11.75
CA VAL A 19 8.57 4.24 -11.43
C VAL A 19 8.31 4.12 -9.95
N GLU A 20 8.19 5.25 -9.26
CA GLU A 20 8.14 5.29 -7.80
C GLU A 20 6.71 5.45 -7.28
N ASN A 21 5.81 6.09 -8.03
CA ASN A 21 4.47 6.40 -7.51
C ASN A 21 3.34 5.74 -8.33
N LEU A 22 2.40 5.14 -7.62
CA LEU A 22 1.13 4.64 -8.14
C LEU A 22 -0.03 5.31 -7.41
N THR A 23 -0.93 5.95 -8.16
CA THR A 23 -2.17 6.52 -7.61
C THR A 23 -3.38 5.98 -8.35
N TYR A 24 -4.27 5.29 -7.64
CA TYR A 24 -5.57 4.94 -8.17
C TYR A 24 -6.51 6.15 -8.14
N ILE A 25 -7.20 6.38 -9.25
CA ILE A 25 -8.09 7.55 -9.44
C ILE A 25 -9.52 7.13 -9.81
N GLY A 26 -9.81 5.84 -9.73
CA GLY A 26 -11.16 5.31 -9.89
C GLY A 26 -11.90 5.22 -8.56
N THR A 27 -13.06 4.58 -8.59
CA THR A 27 -13.95 4.41 -7.42
C THR A 27 -14.36 2.97 -7.19
N ALA A 28 -13.81 2.03 -7.97
CA ALA A 28 -14.05 0.60 -7.83
C ALA A 28 -12.89 -0.06 -7.08
N ALA A 29 -13.06 -1.31 -6.67
CA ALA A 29 -11.97 -2.07 -6.08
C ALA A 29 -10.76 -2.14 -7.03
N PHE A 30 -9.58 -1.93 -6.47
CA PHE A 30 -8.31 -1.83 -7.17
C PHE A 30 -7.29 -2.83 -6.62
N THR A 31 -6.41 -3.33 -7.47
CA THR A 31 -5.20 -4.05 -7.07
C THR A 31 -3.97 -3.32 -7.60
N GLY A 32 -3.25 -2.63 -6.72
CA GLY A 32 -2.01 -1.92 -7.02
C GLY A 32 -0.79 -2.70 -6.56
N ALA A 33 0.23 -2.81 -7.40
CA ALA A 33 1.52 -3.38 -7.03
C ALA A 33 2.68 -2.46 -7.41
N GLY A 34 3.67 -2.37 -6.51
CA GLY A 34 4.94 -1.70 -6.73
C GLY A 34 5.95 -2.53 -7.51
N ASN A 35 7.22 -2.22 -7.33
CA ASN A 35 8.38 -2.85 -7.97
C ASN A 35 9.49 -3.12 -6.94
N LEU A 36 10.76 -2.92 -7.30
CA LEU A 36 11.90 -3.19 -6.41
C LEU A 36 12.49 -1.91 -5.78
N LEU A 37 11.83 -0.78 -5.99
CA LEU A 37 12.22 0.54 -5.49
C LEU A 37 11.29 0.92 -4.34
N ASP A 38 11.70 1.92 -3.56
CA ASP A 38 10.83 2.58 -2.59
C ASP A 38 9.64 3.22 -3.33
N ASN A 39 8.45 2.68 -3.17
CA ASN A 39 7.25 3.13 -3.85
C ASN A 39 6.24 3.83 -2.94
N VAL A 40 5.49 4.78 -3.49
CA VAL A 40 4.29 5.33 -2.85
C VAL A 40 3.07 4.85 -3.62
N ILE A 41 2.26 4.01 -2.97
CA ILE A 41 1.07 3.41 -3.56
C ILE A 41 -0.17 3.93 -2.84
N THR A 42 -1.04 4.62 -3.57
CA THR A 42 -2.30 5.19 -3.05
C THR A 42 -3.51 4.53 -3.70
N GLY A 43 -4.34 3.88 -2.89
CA GLY A 43 -5.66 3.36 -3.25
C GLY A 43 -6.72 4.45 -3.33
N GLY A 44 -7.97 4.04 -3.50
CA GLY A 44 -9.13 4.88 -3.76
C GLY A 44 -10.12 4.92 -2.60
N VAL A 45 -11.39 4.67 -2.94
CA VAL A 45 -12.52 4.76 -2.00
C VAL A 45 -13.25 3.43 -1.80
N ALA A 46 -12.77 2.37 -2.44
CA ALA A 46 -13.34 1.03 -2.40
C ALA A 46 -12.37 0.10 -1.65
N ALA A 47 -12.77 -1.15 -1.42
CA ALA A 47 -11.87 -2.14 -0.85
C ALA A 47 -10.75 -2.49 -1.84
N ASP A 48 -9.54 -2.00 -1.57
CA ASP A 48 -8.38 -2.10 -2.43
C ASP A 48 -7.34 -3.08 -1.85
N LYS A 49 -6.51 -3.62 -2.76
CA LYS A 49 -5.37 -4.46 -2.42
C LYS A 49 -4.09 -3.79 -2.90
N LEU A 50 -3.22 -3.42 -1.96
CA LEU A 50 -1.95 -2.74 -2.24
C LEU A 50 -0.78 -3.67 -1.89
N ILE A 51 0.18 -3.80 -2.80
CA ILE A 51 1.37 -4.65 -2.65
C ILE A 51 2.62 -3.80 -2.93
N GLY A 52 3.50 -3.59 -1.96
CA GLY A 52 4.75 -2.82 -2.15
C GLY A 52 5.80 -3.57 -2.99
N ALA A 53 5.97 -4.86 -2.67
CA ALA A 53 6.94 -5.82 -3.21
C ALA A 53 8.32 -5.76 -2.55
N ALA A 54 9.27 -4.96 -3.04
CA ALA A 54 10.54 -4.80 -2.35
C ALA A 54 10.98 -3.33 -2.40
N GLY A 55 11.75 -2.91 -1.40
CA GLY A 55 12.02 -1.49 -1.16
C GLY A 55 11.28 -1.03 0.09
N ASN A 56 11.53 0.20 0.53
CA ASN A 56 10.82 0.78 1.67
C ASN A 56 9.59 1.53 1.14
N ASP A 57 8.45 0.86 1.15
CA ASP A 57 7.23 1.31 0.52
C ASP A 57 6.34 2.11 1.49
N THR A 58 5.52 3.00 0.94
CA THR A 58 4.43 3.67 1.65
C THR A 58 3.10 3.31 1.00
N LEU A 59 2.28 2.56 1.71
CA LEU A 59 0.98 2.07 1.28
C LEU A 59 -0.12 2.90 1.95
N ILE A 60 -0.93 3.56 1.13
CA ILE A 60 -2.05 4.41 1.56
C ILE A 60 -3.33 3.79 1.00
N GLY A 61 -4.07 3.04 1.82
CA GLY A 61 -5.31 2.37 1.41
C GLY A 61 -6.34 3.34 0.85
N GLY A 62 -6.53 4.46 1.55
CA GLY A 62 -7.61 5.40 1.24
C GLY A 62 -8.87 4.98 1.97
N ALA A 63 -10.04 5.42 1.50
CA ALA A 63 -11.28 4.96 2.10
C ALA A 63 -11.59 3.54 1.62
N GLY A 64 -12.20 2.71 2.46
CA GLY A 64 -12.48 1.33 2.10
C GLY A 64 -12.22 0.39 3.27
N SER A 65 -12.19 -0.90 2.97
CA SER A 65 -11.61 -1.90 3.87
C SER A 65 -10.47 -2.53 3.10
N ASP A 66 -9.27 -2.00 3.28
CA ASP A 66 -8.16 -2.29 2.39
C ASP A 66 -7.31 -3.45 2.90
N THR A 67 -6.58 -4.09 2.00
CA THR A 67 -5.56 -5.07 2.34
C THR A 67 -4.21 -4.57 1.83
N MET A 68 -3.28 -4.34 2.74
CA MET A 68 -1.96 -3.82 2.43
C MET A 68 -0.90 -4.84 2.80
N LEU A 69 0.02 -5.11 1.86
CA LEU A 69 1.18 -5.99 2.00
C LEU A 69 2.41 -5.22 1.50
N GLY A 70 3.31 -4.85 2.39
CA GLY A 70 4.53 -4.10 2.08
C GLY A 70 5.51 -4.95 1.31
N GLY A 71 5.98 -6.04 1.91
CA GLY A 71 6.92 -6.97 1.29
C GLY A 71 8.32 -6.78 1.86
N ILE A 72 9.36 -6.96 1.06
CA ILE A 72 10.74 -6.88 1.59
C ILE A 72 11.17 -5.42 1.72
N GLY A 73 11.38 -4.95 2.94
CA GLY A 73 11.83 -3.59 3.26
C GLY A 73 11.22 -3.12 4.56
N ASP A 74 11.60 -1.92 5.01
CA ASP A 74 10.98 -1.30 6.17
C ASP A 74 9.82 -0.41 5.68
N ASP A 75 8.61 -0.95 5.68
CA ASP A 75 7.44 -0.37 5.04
C ASP A 75 6.60 0.50 5.98
N ILE A 76 5.79 1.37 5.38
CA ILE A 76 4.82 2.23 6.06
C ILE A 76 3.42 1.94 5.56
N TYR A 77 2.55 1.54 6.49
CA TYR A 77 1.13 1.32 6.24
C TYR A 77 0.32 2.45 6.84
N VAL A 78 -0.41 3.19 6.01
CA VAL A 78 -1.33 4.24 6.47
C VAL A 78 -2.73 3.64 6.59
N VAL A 79 -3.12 3.33 7.82
CA VAL A 79 -4.44 2.81 8.17
C VAL A 79 -5.35 3.94 8.62
N ASP A 80 -6.38 4.24 7.85
CA ASP A 80 -7.34 5.32 8.17
C ASP A 80 -8.72 4.79 8.60
N ILE A 81 -9.02 3.51 8.38
CA ILE A 81 -10.25 2.85 8.80
C ILE A 81 -9.92 1.56 9.57
N ALA A 82 -10.67 1.30 10.64
CA ALA A 82 -10.41 0.15 11.53
C ALA A 82 -10.58 -1.23 10.87
N THR A 83 -11.15 -1.27 9.67
CA THR A 83 -11.33 -2.50 8.88
C THR A 83 -10.17 -2.79 7.94
N ASP A 84 -9.17 -1.91 7.87
CA ASP A 84 -7.98 -2.17 7.05
C ASP A 84 -7.15 -3.28 7.67
N VAL A 85 -6.63 -4.13 6.79
CA VAL A 85 -5.80 -5.27 7.14
C VAL A 85 -4.39 -5.03 6.64
N VAL A 86 -3.45 -5.01 7.58
CA VAL A 86 -2.01 -5.07 7.30
C VAL A 86 -1.56 -6.53 7.41
N ILE A 87 -0.77 -6.97 6.44
CA ILE A 87 -0.20 -8.32 6.40
C ILE A 87 1.31 -8.19 6.39
N GLU A 88 1.98 -8.63 7.46
CA GLU A 88 3.43 -8.85 7.46
C GLU A 88 3.75 -10.34 7.39
N ASN A 89 4.73 -10.72 6.57
CA ASN A 89 5.32 -12.04 6.67
C ASN A 89 6.64 -12.01 7.46
N ALA A 90 7.06 -13.19 7.91
CA ALA A 90 8.31 -13.30 8.65
C ALA A 90 9.52 -12.99 7.76
N ASN A 91 10.45 -12.18 8.28
CA ASN A 91 11.71 -11.78 7.65
C ASN A 91 11.56 -10.84 6.44
N GLU A 92 10.49 -10.05 6.41
CA GLU A 92 10.24 -9.05 5.37
C GLU A 92 10.77 -7.66 5.74
N GLY A 93 10.79 -7.30 7.03
CA GLY A 93 11.43 -6.05 7.47
C GLY A 93 11.04 -5.68 8.89
N THR A 94 11.27 -4.41 9.25
CA THR A 94 10.69 -3.78 10.44
C THR A 94 9.76 -2.65 10.02
N ASP A 95 8.47 -2.97 10.03
CA ASP A 95 7.46 -2.12 9.44
C ASP A 95 6.79 -1.18 10.44
N THR A 96 6.10 -0.17 9.92
CA THR A 96 5.40 0.84 10.70
C THR A 96 3.96 1.00 10.26
N VAL A 97 3.03 0.72 11.17
CA VAL A 97 1.63 1.14 11.00
C VAL A 97 1.43 2.56 11.54
N ARG A 98 0.97 3.46 10.67
CA ARG A 98 0.57 4.83 11.01
C ARG A 98 -0.94 4.94 10.93
N THR A 99 -1.54 5.35 12.03
CA THR A 99 -2.99 5.56 12.09
C THR A 99 -3.35 6.76 12.96
N ALA A 100 -4.43 7.45 12.61
CA ALA A 100 -5.06 8.48 13.42
C ALA A 100 -6.29 7.95 14.20
N LEU A 101 -6.59 6.65 14.08
CA LEU A 101 -7.70 6.02 14.77
C LEU A 101 -7.46 6.01 16.28
N ALA A 102 -8.49 6.34 17.06
CA ALA A 102 -8.42 6.31 18.52
C ALA A 102 -8.22 4.89 19.08
N SER A 103 -8.60 3.88 18.30
CA SER A 103 -8.40 2.46 18.60
C SER A 103 -8.18 1.71 17.30
N TYR A 104 -6.99 1.15 17.13
CA TYR A 104 -6.67 0.18 16.09
C TYR A 104 -5.95 -1.00 16.76
N MET A 105 -6.37 -2.21 16.44
CA MET A 105 -5.72 -3.42 16.91
C MET A 105 -4.88 -3.96 15.76
N LEU A 106 -3.57 -4.06 15.98
CA LEU A 106 -2.70 -4.77 15.05
C LEU A 106 -3.18 -6.23 14.92
N GLY A 107 -3.25 -6.70 13.67
CA GLY A 107 -3.55 -8.11 13.40
C GLY A 107 -2.46 -9.01 13.99
N ASN A 108 -2.72 -10.32 14.10
CA ASN A 108 -1.79 -11.28 14.71
C ASN A 108 -0.41 -11.39 14.03
N ASN A 109 -0.20 -10.72 12.88
CA ASN A 109 1.02 -10.77 12.07
C ASN A 109 1.42 -9.34 11.64
N VAL A 110 1.44 -8.41 12.60
CA VAL A 110 2.02 -7.06 12.45
C VAL A 110 2.81 -6.73 13.70
#